data_AF-A0A7J2SAC3-F1
#
_entry.id   AF-A0A7J2SAC3-F1
#
_cell.length_a   1.000
_cell.length_b   1.000
_cell.length_c   1.000
_cell.angle_alpha   90.00
_cell.angle_beta   90.00
_cell.angle_gamma   90.00
#
_symmetry.space_group_name_H-M   'P 1'
#
loop_
_entity.id
_entity.type
_entity.pdbx_description
1 polymer ?
#
loop_
_entity_poly.entity_id
_entity_poly.type
_entity_poly.pdbx_seq_one_letter_code
_entity_poly.pdbx_strand_id
1 'polypeptide(L)'
;MIRLWKDDKDAFDNAYHRRSVIEAVIGAEKQRLGHVLFSRREDLQEKELRLKVICYNLLVMNKIKASLILDEPLLLPVKEAG
;
A
#
# COMPACT_ATOMS: atom_id res chain seq x y z
N MET A 1 15.82 -2.22 15.33
CA MET A 1 15.57 -0.78 15.09
C MET A 1 16.39 0.11 16.02
N ILE A 2 16.22 0.09 17.34
CA ILE A 2 17.00 0.97 18.27
C ILE A 2 18.52 0.75 18.22
N ARG A 3 18.98 -0.50 18.03
CA ARG A 3 20.41 -0.80 17.85
C ARG A 3 20.96 -0.22 16.53
N LEU A 4 20.25 -0.47 15.42
CA LEU A 4 20.59 0.08 14.10
C LEU A 4 20.62 1.62 14.09
N TRP A 5 19.69 2.27 14.79
CA TRP A 5 19.67 3.73 14.95
C TRP A 5 20.90 4.29 15.67
N LYS A 6 21.47 3.53 16.62
CA LYS A 6 22.69 3.91 17.35
C LYS A 6 23.96 3.64 16.55
N ASP A 7 23.97 2.56 15.77
CA ASP A 7 25.16 2.07 15.06
C ASP A 7 25.34 2.74 13.68
N ASP A 8 24.23 2.97 12.95
CA ASP A 8 24.22 3.63 11.63
C ASP A 8 22.86 4.29 11.39
N LYS A 9 22.82 5.61 11.63
CA LYS A 9 21.60 6.41 11.53
C LYS A 9 21.07 6.51 10.10
N ASP A 10 21.94 6.59 9.10
CA ASP A 10 21.51 6.74 7.70
C ASP A 10 20.90 5.44 7.17
N ALA A 11 21.49 4.29 7.53
CA ALA A 11 20.89 2.99 7.23
C ALA A 11 19.53 2.80 7.93
N PHE A 12 19.42 3.28 9.17
CA PHE A 12 18.16 3.27 9.90
C PHE A 12 17.09 4.14 9.24
N ASP A 13 17.40 5.39 8.90
CA ASP A 13 16.45 6.34 8.31
C ASP A 13 15.95 5.82 6.95
N ASN A 14 16.82 5.22 6.13
CA ASN A 14 16.43 4.57 4.88
C ASN A 14 15.49 3.39 5.08
N ALA A 15 15.80 2.49 6.03
CA ALA A 15 14.96 1.34 6.33
C ALA A 15 13.60 1.76 6.91
N TYR A 16 13.60 2.78 7.77
CA TYR A 16 12.39 3.34 8.36
C TYR A 16 11.51 3.99 7.29
N HIS A 17 12.08 4.79 6.39
CA HIS A 17 11.34 5.42 5.31
C HIS A 17 10.67 4.39 4.39
N ARG A 18 11.40 3.34 4.00
CA ARG A 18 10.82 2.24 3.20
C ARG A 18 9.66 1.56 3.91
N ARG A 19 9.79 1.29 5.21
CA ARG A 19 8.72 0.71 6.01
C ARG A 19 7.49 1.62 6.04
N SER A 20 7.68 2.92 6.29
CA SER A 20 6.61 3.90 6.32
C SER A 20 5.85 3.97 4.98
N VAL A 21 6.58 3.93 3.85
CA VAL A 21 5.97 3.86 2.51
C VAL A 21 5.13 2.58 2.35
N ILE A 22 5.65 1.42 2.76
CA ILE A 22 4.92 0.15 2.67
C ILE A 22 3.65 0.18 3.54
N GLU A 23 3.75 0.69 4.77
CA GLU A 23 2.60 0.84 5.67
C GLU A 23 1.53 1.77 5.08
N ALA A 24 1.93 2.87 4.45
CA ALA A 24 1.02 3.77 3.76
C ALA A 24 0.31 3.09 2.57
N VAL A 25 1.05 2.32 1.76
CA VAL A 25 0.48 1.57 0.63
C VAL A 25 -0.52 0.52 1.11
N ILE A 26 -0.18 -0.28 2.12
CA ILE A 26 -1.07 -1.29 2.70
C ILE A 26 -2.32 -0.64 3.32
N GLY A 27 -2.15 0.50 4.00
CA GLY A 27 -3.26 1.28 4.53
C GLY A 27 -4.22 1.73 3.42
N ALA A 28 -3.67 2.29 2.33
CA ALA A 28 -4.45 2.75 1.20
C ALA A 28 -5.15 1.60 0.45
N GLU A 29 -4.48 0.46 0.29
CA GLU A 29 -5.07 -0.76 -0.26
C GLU A 29 -6.28 -1.22 0.56
N LYS A 30 -6.12 -1.34 1.88
CA LYS A 30 -7.19 -1.78 2.79
C LYS A 30 -8.37 -0.82 2.80
N GLN A 31 -8.15 0.49 2.73
CA GLN A 31 -9.24 1.46 2.67
C GLN A 31 -10.00 1.42 1.35
N ARG A 32 -9.33 1.15 0.22
CA ARG A 32 -9.97 1.13 -1.11
C ARG A 32 -10.61 -0.20 -1.46
N LEU A 33 -9.95 -1.31 -1.14
CA LEU A 33 -10.39 -2.66 -1.52
C LEU A 33 -11.01 -3.45 -0.36
N GLY A 34 -11.03 -2.87 0.83
CA GLY A 34 -11.51 -3.51 2.05
C GLY A 34 -10.44 -4.40 2.71
N HIS A 35 -10.46 -4.45 4.03
CA HIS A 35 -9.48 -5.18 4.85
C HIS A 35 -9.79 -6.66 5.05
N VAL A 36 -11.03 -7.09 4.77
CA VAL A 36 -11.50 -8.46 5.05
C VAL A 36 -11.07 -9.43 3.96
N LEU A 37 -10.56 -10.59 4.34
CA LEU A 37 -10.37 -11.74 3.45
C LEU A 37 -11.58 -12.67 3.58
N PHE A 38 -12.22 -12.99 2.47
CA PHE A 38 -13.49 -13.74 2.47
C PHE A 38 -13.29 -15.26 2.54
N SER A 39 -12.14 -15.75 2.08
CA SER A 39 -11.88 -17.19 2.12
C SER A 39 -11.73 -17.72 3.55
N ARG A 40 -12.20 -18.95 3.79
CA ARG A 40 -12.00 -19.70 5.05
C ARG A 40 -10.71 -20.52 5.07
N ARG A 41 -10.12 -20.81 3.91
CA ARG A 41 -8.88 -21.60 3.79
C ARG A 41 -7.68 -20.68 3.67
N GLU A 42 -6.62 -20.96 4.41
CA GLU A 42 -5.41 -20.14 4.49
C GLU A 42 -4.71 -19.99 3.12
N ASP A 43 -4.62 -21.08 2.34
CA ASP A 43 -4.03 -21.07 1.00
C ASP A 43 -4.76 -20.14 0.02
N LEU A 44 -6.08 -20.04 0.17
CA LEU A 44 -6.93 -19.15 -0.62
C LEU A 44 -6.90 -17.72 -0.08
N GLN A 45 -6.78 -17.51 1.24
CA GLN A 45 -6.59 -16.20 1.84
C GLN A 45 -5.27 -15.57 1.36
N GLU A 46 -4.20 -16.36 1.25
CA GLU A 46 -2.92 -15.89 0.71
C GLU A 46 -3.06 -15.45 -0.76
N LYS A 47 -3.75 -16.25 -1.59
CA LYS A 47 -4.05 -15.88 -2.98
C LYS A 47 -4.91 -14.63 -3.08
N GLU A 48 -5.92 -14.50 -2.22
CA GLU A 48 -6.80 -13.33 -2.15
C GLU A 48 -6.01 -12.07 -1.80
N LEU A 49 -5.12 -12.14 -0.80
CA LEU A 49 -4.25 -11.03 -0.42
C LEU A 49 -3.34 -10.61 -1.59
N ARG A 50 -2.69 -11.56 -2.26
CA ARG A 50 -1.84 -11.28 -3.44
C ARG A 50 -2.65 -10.64 -4.57
N LEU A 51 -3.88 -11.11 -4.80
CA LEU A 51 -4.76 -10.56 -5.82
C LEU A 51 -5.18 -9.12 -5.49
N LYS A 52 -5.46 -8.80 -4.23
CA LYS A 52 -5.76 -7.42 -3.80
C LYS A 52 -4.61 -6.46 -4.08
N VAL A 53 -3.37 -6.86 -3.80
CA VAL A 53 -2.17 -6.07 -4.14
C VAL A 53 -2.09 -5.80 -5.65
N ILE A 54 -2.30 -6.83 -6.48
CA ILE A 54 -2.29 -6.69 -7.94
C ILE A 54 -3.41 -5.74 -8.40
N CYS A 55 -4.63 -5.92 -7.90
CA CYS A 55 -5.77 -5.07 -8.23
C CYS A 55 -5.55 -3.61 -7.81
N TYR A 56 -4.96 -3.36 -6.64
CA TYR A 56 -4.63 -2.01 -6.18
C TYR A 56 -3.63 -1.34 -7.12
N ASN A 57 -2.56 -2.03 -7.50
CA ASN A 57 -1.58 -1.50 -8.44
C ASN A 57 -2.20 -1.17 -9.79
N LEU A 58 -3.07 -2.04 -10.32
CA LEU A 58 -3.80 -1.78 -11.56
C LEU A 58 -4.73 -0.56 -11.43
N LEU A 59 -5.41 -0.41 -10.30
CA LEU A 59 -6.26 0.74 -10.01
C LEU A 59 -5.46 2.05 -10.03
N VAL A 60 -4.31 2.08 -9.35
CA VAL A 60 -3.42 3.24 -9.32
C VAL A 60 -2.95 3.59 -10.73
N MET A 61 -2.44 2.61 -11.48
CA MET A 61 -1.94 2.81 -12.84
C MET A 61 -3.04 3.31 -13.78
N ASN A 62 -4.24 2.74 -13.69
CA ASN A 62 -5.36 3.17 -14.51
C ASN A 62 -5.80 4.59 -14.19
N LYS A 63 -5.76 4.99 -12.91
CA LYS A 63 -6.12 6.35 -12.51
C LYS A 63 -5.07 7.39 -12.90
N ILE A 64 -3.79 7.03 -12.86
CA ILE A 64 -2.72 7.87 -13.43
C ILE A 64 -2.94 8.06 -14.93
N LYS A 65 -3.22 6.98 -15.68
CA LYS A 65 -3.51 7.08 -17.11
C LYS A 65 -4.76 7.88 -17.43
N ALA A 66 -5.84 7.67 -16.68
CA ALA A 66 -7.09 8.41 -16.84
C ALA A 66 -6.88 9.91 -16.57
N SER A 67 -6.08 10.26 -15.57
CA SER A 67 -5.72 11.66 -15.30
C SER A 67 -4.96 12.29 -16.47
N LEU A 68 -4.01 11.56 -17.08
CA LEU A 68 -3.24 12.06 -18.21
C LEU A 68 -4.05 12.20 -19.52
N ILE A 69 -5.02 11.32 -19.75
CA ILE A 69 -5.74 11.23 -21.03
C ILE A 69 -7.08 11.95 -20.98
N LEU A 70 -7.79 11.86 -19.86
CA LEU A 70 -9.18 12.28 -19.69
C LEU A 70 -9.31 13.49 -18.73
N ASP A 71 -8.18 14.01 -18.23
CA ASP A 71 -8.14 15.08 -17.21
C ASP A 71 -8.93 14.74 -15.93
N GLU A 72 -9.04 13.43 -15.63
CA GLU A 72 -9.65 12.96 -14.39
C GLU A 72 -8.78 13.30 -13.17
N PRO A 73 -9.38 13.56 -11.99
CA PRO A 73 -8.62 13.74 -10.77
C PRO A 73 -7.88 12.44 -10.38
N LEU A 74 -6.63 12.60 -9.93
CA LEU A 74 -5.86 11.50 -9.35
C LEU A 74 -6.58 10.91 -8.13
N LEU A 75 -6.16 9.70 -7.76
CA LEU A 75 -6.58 9.08 -6.51
C LEU A 75 -6.22 10.02 -5.35
N LEU A 76 -7.26 10.57 -4.70
CA LEU A 76 -7.07 11.41 -3.53
C LEU A 76 -6.24 10.67 -2.48
N PRO A 77 -5.34 11.36 -1.76
CA PRO A 77 -4.66 10.78 -0.62
C PRO A 77 -5.74 10.24 0.32
N VAL A 78 -5.53 8.98 0.71
CA VAL A 78 -6.43 8.28 1.61
C VAL A 78 -6.41 9.06 2.91
N LYS A 79 -7.57 9.62 3.34
CA LYS A 79 -7.65 10.37 4.60
C LYS A 79 -7.13 9.44 5.69
N GLU A 80 -6.16 9.93 6.46
CA GLU A 80 -5.71 9.23 7.66
C GLU A 80 -6.96 8.97 8.49
N ALA A 81 -7.30 7.69 8.67
CA ALA A 81 -8.33 7.30 9.62
C ALA A 81 -7.74 7.62 10.99
N GLY A 82 -8.15 8.76 11.55
CA GLY A 82 -7.84 9.15 12.93
C GLY A 82 -8.46 8.19 13.93
#